data_AF-A0A1Y4HVV6-F1
#
_entry.id   AF-A0A1Y4HVV6-F1
#
_cell.length_a   1.000
_cell.length_b   1.000
_cell.length_c   1.000
_cell.angle_alpha   90.00
_cell.angle_beta   90.00
_cell.angle_gamma   90.00
#
_symmetry.space_group_name_H-M   'P 1'
#
loop_
_entity.id
_entity.type
_entity.pdbx_description
1 polymer ?
#
loop_
_entity_poly.entity_id
_entity_poly.type
_entity_poly.pdbx_seq_one_letter_code
_entity_poly.pdbx_strand_id
1 'polypeptide(L)'
;MLLAALRPPRPRTPHTVVSFTSTFDAMEAERLCQQAGVPGRIIPLPVEITAECGLAWSMPPDDETRAAFLAAVEGHLVPDGLYTLLV
;
A
#
# COMPACT_ATOMS: atom_id res chain seq x y z
N MET A 1 -32.17 -10.30 -20.34
CA MET A 1 -31.62 -9.85 -19.05
C MET A 1 -30.26 -10.50 -18.87
N LEU A 2 -29.19 -9.75 -19.12
CA LEU A 2 -27.82 -10.25 -19.11
C LEU A 2 -27.39 -10.47 -17.65
N LEU A 3 -27.19 -11.73 -17.24
CA LEU A 3 -26.50 -12.06 -16.00
C LEU A 3 -25.04 -11.65 -16.15
N ALA A 4 -24.68 -10.47 -15.64
CA ALA A 4 -23.29 -10.08 -15.48
C ALA A 4 -22.62 -11.12 -14.56
N ALA A 5 -21.66 -11.87 -15.09
CA ALA A 5 -20.84 -12.78 -14.32
C ALA A 5 -20.03 -11.97 -13.31
N LEU A 6 -20.54 -11.85 -12.07
CA LEU A 6 -19.79 -11.29 -10.96
C LEU A 6 -18.59 -12.21 -10.72
N ARG A 7 -17.39 -11.74 -11.08
CA ARG A 7 -16.14 -12.45 -10.78
C ARG A 7 -16.07 -12.60 -9.26
N PRO A 8 -15.85 -13.82 -8.72
CA PRO A 8 -15.69 -13.99 -7.29
C PRO A 8 -14.55 -13.11 -6.78
N PRO A 9 -14.69 -12.50 -5.60
CA PRO A 9 -13.65 -11.65 -5.03
C PRO A 9 -12.35 -12.46 -4.90
N ARG A 10 -11.23 -11.80 -5.19
CA ARG A 10 -9.91 -12.42 -5.03
C ARG A 10 -9.73 -12.79 -3.56
N PRO A 11 -9.20 -14.00 -3.23
CA PRO A 11 -8.81 -14.31 -1.87
C PRO A 11 -7.85 -13.24 -1.36
N ARG A 12 -8.15 -12.69 -0.17
CA ARG A 12 -7.30 -11.69 0.47
C ARG A 12 -6.11 -12.38 1.12
N THR A 13 -4.91 -11.83 0.97
CA THR A 13 -3.68 -12.36 1.57
C THR A 13 -3.07 -11.34 2.53
N PRO A 14 -2.26 -11.75 3.52
CA PRO A 14 -1.57 -10.81 4.39
C PRO A 14 -0.57 -9.95 3.61
N HIS A 15 -0.61 -8.64 3.85
CA HIS A 15 0.34 -7.65 3.33
C HIS A 15 0.68 -6.63 4.41
N THR A 16 1.85 -6.01 4.31
CA THR A 16 2.09 -4.73 4.97
C THR A 16 1.43 -3.63 4.14
N VAL A 17 0.58 -2.83 4.78
CA VAL A 17 -0.15 -1.71 4.19
C VAL A 17 0.31 -0.43 4.86
N VAL A 18 0.66 0.57 4.06
CA VAL A 18 1.14 1.87 4.53
C VAL A 18 0.15 2.96 4.12
N SER A 19 -0.36 3.73 5.08
CA SER A 19 -1.24 4.87 4.82
C SER A 19 -0.46 6.18 4.70
N PHE A 20 -1.10 7.18 4.08
CA PHE A 20 -0.53 8.49 3.85
C PHE A 20 -1.56 9.59 4.15
N THR A 21 -1.09 10.75 4.60
CA THR A 21 -1.95 11.92 4.84
C THR A 21 -2.29 12.65 3.53
N SER A 22 -1.48 12.50 2.47
CA SER A 22 -1.73 13.16 1.18
C SER A 22 -1.56 12.21 -0.01
N THR A 23 -2.22 12.54 -1.13
CA THR A 23 -2.02 11.83 -2.40
C THR A 23 -0.60 12.06 -2.94
N PHE A 24 0.00 13.21 -2.64
CA PHE A 24 1.38 13.51 -3.03
C PHE A 24 2.36 12.52 -2.37
N ASP A 25 2.25 12.31 -1.05
CA ASP A 25 3.12 11.36 -0.33
C ASP A 25 2.92 9.92 -0.82
N ALA A 26 1.68 9.52 -1.11
CA ALA A 26 1.40 8.21 -1.68
C ALA A 26 2.11 8.00 -3.02
N MET A 27 2.03 8.99 -3.92
CA MET A 27 2.70 8.92 -5.23
C MET A 27 4.22 9.01 -5.13
N GLU A 28 4.74 9.82 -4.20
CA GLU A 28 6.17 9.94 -3.97
C GLU A 28 6.74 8.65 -3.38
N ALA A 29 6.03 8.01 -2.42
CA ALA A 29 6.37 6.69 -1.91
C ALA A 29 6.42 5.64 -3.03
N GLU A 30 5.42 5.63 -3.92
CA GLU A 30 5.41 4.73 -5.08
C GLU A 30 6.63 4.94 -5.97
N ARG A 31 6.94 6.20 -6.31
CA ARG A 31 8.10 6.54 -7.14
C ARG A 31 9.41 6.09 -6.51
N LEU A 32 9.61 6.37 -5.22
CA LEU A 32 10.81 6.01 -4.47
C LEU A 32 10.96 4.49 -4.36
N CYS A 33 9.88 3.78 -4.03
CA CYS A 33 9.87 2.33 -3.94
C CYS A 33 10.18 1.67 -5.29
N GLN A 34 9.60 2.17 -6.38
CA GLN A 34 9.90 1.68 -7.74
C GLN A 34 11.36 1.89 -8.11
N GLN A 35 11.96 3.05 -7.77
CA GLN A 35 13.37 3.32 -8.01
C GLN A 35 14.31 2.43 -7.19
N ALA A 36 13.94 2.14 -5.94
CA ALA A 36 14.68 1.27 -5.04
C ALA A 36 14.42 -0.23 -5.27
N GLY A 37 13.46 -0.59 -6.14
CA GLY A 37 13.08 -1.99 -6.39
C GLY A 37 12.31 -2.65 -5.25
N VAL A 38 11.68 -1.86 -4.36
CA VAL A 38 10.86 -2.38 -3.26
C VAL A 38 9.59 -3.02 -3.84
N PRO A 39 9.32 -4.30 -3.56
CA PRO A 39 8.13 -4.96 -4.10
C PRO A 39 6.87 -4.37 -3.48
N GLY A 40 5.91 -3.99 -4.32
CA GLY A 40 4.62 -3.48 -3.87
C GLY A 40 3.93 -2.66 -4.94
N ARG A 41 2.83 -2.01 -4.56
CA ARG A 41 2.06 -1.10 -5.43
C ARG A 41 1.16 -0.21 -4.60
N ILE A 42 0.72 0.91 -5.18
CA ILE A 42 -0.43 1.65 -4.63
C ILE A 42 -1.73 0.85 -4.83
N ILE A 43 -2.57 0.88 -3.80
CA ILE A 43 -3.94 0.35 -3.79
C ILE A 43 -4.90 1.42 -3.25
N PRO A 44 -6.21 1.31 -3.53
CA PRO A 44 -7.22 2.01 -2.74
C PRO A 44 -7.07 1.66 -1.26
N LEU A 45 -7.27 2.63 -0.37
CA LEU A 45 -7.19 2.44 1.07
C LEU A 45 -8.12 1.29 1.51
N PRO A 46 -7.61 0.26 2.22
CA PRO A 46 -8.44 -0.81 2.76
C PRO A 46 -9.48 -0.27 3.73
N VAL A 47 -10.69 -0.84 3.69
CA VAL A 47 -11.83 -0.41 4.52
C VAL A 47 -11.61 -0.60 6.02
N GLU A 48 -10.61 -1.40 6.41
CA GLU A 48 -10.21 -1.61 7.80
C GLU A 48 -9.50 -0.42 8.44
N ILE A 49 -8.99 0.52 7.63
CA ILE A 49 -8.24 1.70 8.11
C ILE A 49 -8.80 2.98 7.50
N THR A 50 -8.48 4.11 8.13
CA THR A 50 -8.90 5.45 7.68
C THR A 50 -7.67 6.31 7.46
N ALA A 51 -7.62 7.01 6.33
CA ALA A 51 -6.59 7.96 5.96
C ALA A 51 -7.19 8.97 4.99
N GLU A 52 -6.66 10.20 4.98
CA GLU A 52 -7.28 11.31 4.27
C GLU A 52 -7.24 11.16 2.74
N CYS A 53 -6.16 10.59 2.19
CA CYS A 53 -5.94 10.58 0.75
C CYS A 53 -6.60 9.41 0.00
N GLY A 54 -7.15 8.43 0.73
CA GLY A 54 -7.81 7.25 0.14
C GLY A 54 -6.89 6.28 -0.60
N LEU A 55 -5.56 6.43 -0.47
CA LEU A 55 -4.56 5.55 -1.08
C LEU A 55 -3.65 4.92 -0.02
N ALA A 56 -3.11 3.75 -0.33
CA ALA A 56 -2.13 3.07 0.49
C ALA A 56 -1.09 2.33 -0.36
N TRP A 57 0.11 2.13 0.17
CA TRP A 57 1.13 1.25 -0.41
C TRP A 57 0.94 -0.15 0.17
N SER A 58 0.90 -1.17 -0.69
CA SER A 58 0.77 -2.57 -0.29
C SER A 58 1.98 -3.37 -0.76
N MET A 59 2.60 -4.09 0.18
CA MET A 59 3.80 -4.89 -0.04
C MET A 59 3.73 -6.22 0.71
N PRO A 60 4.58 -7.20 0.38
CA PRO A 60 4.77 -8.40 1.19
C PRO A 60 4.93 -8.11 2.71
N PRO A 61 4.42 -9.00 3.59
CA PRO A 61 4.40 -8.77 5.03
C PRO A 61 5.72 -9.12 5.74
N ASP A 62 6.81 -9.36 5.01
CA ASP A 62 8.11 -9.68 5.59
C ASP A 62 8.90 -8.44 6.04
N ASP A 63 9.77 -8.64 7.03
CA ASP A 63 10.55 -7.58 7.66
C ASP A 63 11.58 -6.95 6.71
N GLU A 64 12.13 -7.72 5.77
CA GLU A 64 13.11 -7.25 4.79
C GLU A 64 12.46 -6.21 3.85
N THR A 65 11.30 -6.53 3.30
CA THR A 65 10.52 -5.62 2.46
C THR A 65 10.09 -4.38 3.24
N ARG A 66 9.68 -4.55 4.51
CA ARG A 66 9.32 -3.42 5.37
C ARG A 66 10.51 -2.49 5.64
N ALA A 67 11.68 -3.04 5.93
CA ALA A 67 12.90 -2.27 6.11
C ALA A 67 13.30 -1.54 4.81
N ALA A 68 13.19 -2.21 3.66
CA ALA A 68 13.47 -1.63 2.35
C ALA A 68 12.53 -0.45 2.02
N PHE A 69 11.24 -0.56 2.35
CA PHE A 69 10.29 0.55 2.25
C PHE A 69 10.73 1.75 3.10
N LEU A 70 11.03 1.52 4.39
CA LEU A 70 11.42 2.59 5.31
C LEU A 70 12.70 3.30 4.84
N ALA A 71 13.68 2.54 4.36
CA ALA A 71 14.91 3.09 3.80
C ALA A 71 14.66 3.89 2.50
N ALA A 72 13.76 3.43 1.63
CA ALA A 72 13.46 4.11 0.38
C ALA A 72 12.77 5.47 0.58
N VAL A 73 11.98 5.62 1.65
CA VAL A 73 11.23 6.86 1.93
C VAL A 73 11.90 7.78 2.93
N GLU A 74 13.01 7.36 3.54
CA GLU A 74 13.71 8.10 4.58
C GLU A 74 14.11 9.50 4.12
N GLY A 75 13.71 10.52 4.87
CA GLY A 75 13.99 11.93 4.56
C GLY A 75 13.13 12.54 3.45
N HIS A 76 12.27 11.76 2.79
CA HIS A 76 11.38 12.24 1.74
C HIS A 76 9.95 12.46 2.24
N LEU A 77 9.44 11.55 3.08
CA LEU A 77 8.10 11.62 3.64
C LEU A 77 8.01 10.85 4.97
N VAL A 78 6.93 11.08 5.71
CA VAL A 78 6.59 10.32 6.90
C VAL A 78 5.28 9.57 6.63
N PRO A 79 5.28 8.23 6.66
CA PRO A 79 4.04 7.47 6.59
C PRO A 79 3.09 7.83 7.73
N ASP A 80 1.79 7.84 7.44
CA ASP A 80 0.76 8.08 8.45
C ASP A 80 0.59 6.85 9.36
N GLY A 81 0.73 5.64 8.79
CA GLY A 81 0.67 4.40 9.54
C GLY A 81 1.19 3.20 8.76
N LEU A 82 1.65 2.17 9.48
CA LEU A 82 2.05 0.87 8.94
C LEU A 82 1.23 -0.23 9.63
N TYR A 83 0.55 -1.05 8.83
CA TYR A 83 -0.40 -2.07 9.29
C TYR A 83 -0.11 -3.41 8.62
N THR A 84 -0.46 -4.51 9.26
CA THR A 84 -0.54 -5.82 8.61
C THR A 84 -2.01 -6.18 8.41
N LEU A 85 -2.46 -6.20 7.15
CA LEU A 85 -3.87 -6.41 6.78
C LEU A 85 -3.99 -7.51 5.73
N LEU A 86 -5.18 -8.10 5.63
CA LEU A 86 -5.53 -8.94 4.48
C LEU A 86 -5.94 -8.01 3.32
N VAL A 87 -5.40 -8.12 2.11
CA VAL A 87 -5.78 -7.28 0.94
C VAL A 87 -5.87 -8.06 -0.35
#